data_AF-A0A2V5YSU9-F1
#
_entry.id   AF-A0A2V5YSU9-F1
#
_cell.length_a   1.000
_cell.length_b   1.000
_cell.length_c   1.000
_cell.angle_alpha   90.00
_cell.angle_beta   90.00
_cell.angle_gamma   90.00
#
_symmetry.space_group_name_H-M   'P 1'
#
loop_
_entity.id
_entity.type
_entity.pdbx_description
1 polymer ?
#
loop_
_entity_poly.entity_id
_entity_poly.type
_entity_poly.pdbx_seq_one_letter_code
_entity_poly.pdbx_strand_id
1 'polypeptide(L)' 'MNAIRTLGKPEFTTDDAYELIPQLQQLHPDNRHVREKIRQQLQVLRDSGLLTHLSRGHWRIA' A
#
# COMPACT_ATOMS: atom_id res chain seq x y z
N MET A 1 -4.29 -5.03 8.12
CA MET A 1 -3.43 -3.98 8.71
C MET A 1 -1.91 -4.23 8.58
N ASN A 2 -1.41 -5.40 8.14
CA ASN A 2 0.04 -5.70 8.22
C ASN A 2 0.86 -5.64 6.92
N ALA A 3 0.25 -5.54 5.74
CA ALA A 3 0.97 -5.74 4.47
C ALA A 3 2.11 -4.73 4.23
N ILE A 4 1.94 -3.47 4.68
CA ILE A 4 2.96 -2.41 4.52
C ILE A 4 4.08 -2.55 5.57
N ARG A 5 3.80 -3.12 6.74
CA ARG A 5 4.81 -3.42 7.76
C ARG A 5 5.72 -4.58 7.35
N THR A 6 5.20 -5.55 6.60
CA THR A 6 5.99 -6.70 6.11
C THR A 6 7.09 -6.29 5.14
N LEU A 7 6.94 -5.14 4.48
CA LEU A 7 7.96 -4.63 3.56
C LEU A 7 9.28 -4.33 4.27
N GLY A 8 9.27 -4.02 5.57
CA GLY A 8 10.47 -3.79 6.38
C GLY A 8 11.37 -2.66 5.86
N LYS A 9 10.92 -1.92 4.85
CA LYS A 9 11.65 -0.85 4.19
C LYS A 9 11.06 0.49 4.64
N PRO A 10 11.92 1.48 4.96
CA PRO A 10 11.46 2.83 5.25
C PRO A 10 10.80 3.46 4.02
N GLU A 11 11.11 2.98 2.81
CA GLU A 11 10.66 3.53 1.54
C GLU A 11 10.15 2.41 0.63
N PHE A 12 9.01 2.63 -0.02
CA PHE A 12 8.42 1.68 -0.96
C PHE A 12 7.71 2.42 -2.08
N THR A 13 7.46 1.73 -3.18
CA THR A 13 6.69 2.28 -4.29
C THR A 13 5.25 1.77 -4.28
N THR A 14 4.37 2.48 -4.98
CA THR A 14 2.99 2.04 -5.19
C THR A 14 2.95 0.73 -5.98
N ASP A 15 3.96 0.48 -6.81
CA ASP A 15 4.13 -0.79 -7.53
C ASP A 15 4.49 -1.94 -6.58
N ASP A 16 5.40 -1.68 -5.64
CA ASP A 16 5.75 -2.60 -4.54
C ASP A 16 4.49 -2.98 -3.72
N ALA A 17 3.61 -1.99 -3.45
CA ALA A 17 2.32 -2.26 -2.84
C ALA A 17 1.37 -3.10 -3.72
N TYR A 18 1.50 -3.00 -5.05
CA TYR A 18 0.75 -3.84 -5.99
C TYR A 18 1.27 -5.26 -6.08
N GLU A 19 2.53 -5.54 -5.76
CA GLU A 19 3.04 -6.91 -5.66
C GLU A 19 2.34 -7.73 -4.56
N LEU A 20 1.71 -7.05 -3.60
CA LEU A 20 0.91 -7.68 -2.54
C LEU A 20 -0.52 -8.03 -3.01
N ILE A 21 -0.95 -7.56 -4.19
CA ILE A 21 -2.27 -7.86 -4.77
C ILE A 21 -2.53 -9.36 -4.92
N PRO A 22 -1.65 -10.18 -5.54
CA PRO A 22 -1.90 -11.61 -5.66
C PRO A 22 -2.12 -12.30 -4.31
N GLN A 23 -1.38 -11.89 -3.26
CA GLN A 23 -1.61 -12.40 -1.90
C GLN A 23 -2.96 -11.94 -1.33
N LEU A 24 -3.32 -10.67 -1.54
CA LEU A 24 -4.62 -10.11 -1.14
C LEU A 24 -5.80 -10.72 -1.91
N GLN A 25 -5.63 -11.06 -3.19
CA GLN A 25 -6.63 -11.73 -4.01
C GLN A 25 -6.82 -13.18 -3.60
N GLN A 26 -5.77 -13.88 -3.16
CA GLN A 26 -5.93 -15.21 -2.57
C GLN A 26 -6.75 -15.17 -1.28
N LEU A 27 -6.54 -14.15 -0.45
CA LEU A 27 -7.32 -13.95 0.79
C LEU A 27 -8.75 -13.43 0.51
N HIS A 28 -8.93 -12.63 -0.54
CA HIS A 28 -10.20 -12.03 -0.91
C HIS A 28 -10.41 -12.08 -2.44
N PRO A 29 -10.82 -13.24 -2.99
CA PRO A 29 -10.94 -13.45 -4.44
C PRO A 29 -12.02 -12.59 -5.10
N ASP A 30 -13.01 -12.12 -4.33
CA ASP A 30 -14.12 -11.30 -4.84
C ASP A 30 -13.74 -9.82 -5.05
N ASN A 31 -12.58 -9.42 -4.54
CA ASN A 31 -12.14 -8.03 -4.58
C ASN A 31 -11.56 -7.71 -5.98
N ARG A 32 -12.41 -7.29 -6.92
CA ARG A 32 -11.97 -6.91 -8.29
C ARG A 32 -11.21 -5.57 -8.34
N HIS A 33 -11.35 -4.73 -7.31
CA HIS A 33 -10.80 -3.36 -7.24
C HIS A 33 -9.69 -3.21 -6.18
N VAL A 34 -8.82 -4.22 -5.99
CA VAL A 34 -7.74 -4.17 -4.98
C VAL A 34 -6.80 -2.97 -5.21
N ARG A 35 -6.46 -2.65 -6.46
CA ARG A 35 -5.58 -1.52 -6.79
C ARG A 35 -6.12 -0.18 -6.29
N GLU A 36 -7.43 0.02 -6.46
CA GLU A 36 -8.12 1.23 -6.00
C GLU A 36 -8.13 1.32 -4.47
N LYS A 37 -8.48 0.21 -3.80
CA LYS A 37 -8.43 0.12 -2.33
C LYS A 37 -7.04 0.37 -1.77
N ILE A 38 -5.98 -0.14 -2.41
CA ILE A 38 -4.59 0.13 -2.00
C ILE A 38 -4.30 1.63 -2.08
N ARG A 39 -4.65 2.31 -3.19
CA ARG A 39 -4.45 3.75 -3.30
C ARG A 39 -5.21 4.53 -2.24
N GLN A 40 -6.47 4.19 -2.01
CA GLN A 40 -7.27 4.82 -0.95
C GLN A 40 -6.62 4.60 0.43
N GLN A 41 -6.15 3.38 0.71
CA GLN A 41 -5.47 3.07 1.96
C GLN A 41 -4.18 3.87 2.13
N LEU A 42 -3.36 4.02 1.09
CA LEU A 42 -2.15 4.84 1.12
C LEU A 42 -2.48 6.32 1.39
N GLN A 43 -3.57 6.83 0.81
CA GLN A 43 -4.04 8.20 1.07
C GLN A 43 -4.46 8.40 2.53
N VAL A 44 -5.21 7.45 3.12
CA VAL A 44 -5.62 7.49 4.53
C VAL A 44 -4.40 7.41 5.46
N LEU A 45 -3.44 6.54 5.15
CA LEU A 45 -2.20 6.43 5.92
C LEU A 45 -1.33 7.69 5.82
N ARG A 46 -1.34 8.36 4.67
CA ARG A 46 -0.71 9.68 4.51
C ARG A 46 -1.41 10.73 5.36
N ASP A 47 -2.73 10.78 5.30
CA ASP A 47 -3.54 11.76 6.02
C ASP A 47 -3.41 11.63 7.54
N SER A 48 -3.28 10.39 8.03
CA SER A 48 -2.99 10.08 9.44
C SER A 48 -1.54 10.31 9.86
N GLY A 49 -0.66 10.76 8.96
CA GLY A 49 0.75 11.03 9.26
C GLY A 49 1.64 9.77 9.38
N LEU A 50 1.12 8.60 9.02
CA LEU A 50 1.88 7.33 9.03
C LEU A 50 2.73 7.16 7.75
N LEU A 51 2.35 7.82 6.66
CA LEU A 51 3.11 7.81 5.40
C LEU A 51 3.43 9.23 4.94
N THR A 52 4.63 9.38 4.40
CA THR A 52 5.09 10.58 3.69
C THR A 52 5.13 10.31 2.20
N HIS A 53 4.47 11.17 1.41
CA HIS A 53 4.54 11.10 -0.05
C HIS A 53 5.80 11.81 -0.52
N LEU A 54 6.76 11.05 -1.06
CA LEU A 54 8.06 11.59 -1.52
C LEU A 54 7.95 12.13 -2.95
N SER A 55 7.41 11.33 -3.86
CA SER A 55 7.30 11.63 -5.28
C SER A 55 6.27 10.71 -5.93
N ARG A 56 5.95 10.90 -7.22
CA ARG A 56 4.87 10.16 -7.90
C ARG A 56 5.09 8.65 -7.80
N GLY A 57 4.28 8.01 -6.97
CA GLY A 57 4.35 6.57 -6.76
C GLY A 57 5.36 6.13 -5.70
N HIS A 58 6.06 7.04 -5.02
CA HIS A 58 7.00 6.75 -3.94
C HIS A 58 6.46 7.21 -2.58
N TRP A 59 6.55 6.31 -1.61
CA TRP A 59 6.03 6.48 -0.26
C TRP A 59 7.12 6.14 0.75
N ARG A 60 7.10 6.83 1.88
CA ARG A 60 7.96 6.59 3.03
C ARG A 60 7.13 6.39 4.28
N ILE A 61 7.50 5.44 5.12
CA ILE A 61 6.90 5.26 6.44
C ILE A 61 7.49 6.31 7.38
N ALA A 62 6.62 7.05 8.07
CA ALA A 62 7.01 8.05 9.06
C ALA A 62 7.37 7.42 10.42
#